data_AF-A0AAV1EXS2-F1
#
_entry.id   AF-A0AAV1EXS2-F1
#
_cell.length_a   1.000
_cell.length_b   1.000
_cell.length_c   1.000
_cell.angle_alpha   90.00
_cell.angle_beta   90.00
_cell.angle_gamma   90.00
#
_symmetry.space_group_name_H-M   'P 1'
#
loop_
_entity.id
_entity.type
_entity.pdbx_description
1 polymer ?
#
loop_
_entity_poly.entity_id
_entity_poly.type
_entity_poly.pdbx_seq_one_letter_code
_entity_poly.pdbx_strand_id
1 'polypeptide(L)'
;MLLATCVVALFCFIPASSLAPPNCGDLVRPLDHVDGHQLDGRWHLIAHSPVEPDNQSAYKLMDSLGMKFSNASDNHNTSNLLLERILGFLGTCDYESSNITLEGNILTSSNESATFFHTSCSDCLILHFTNGRAHGNLHLYSKRREVEKEVMDEFKTQAECVKNQPPVMMDSSKKLCPDQEPTLSEDEELKQNLRLLLRILDLVDEAPDA
;
A
#
# COMPACT_ATOMS: atom_id res chain seq x y z
N MET A 1 -55.20 41.87 -37.77
CA MET A 1 -53.82 41.39 -38.02
C MET A 1 -53.17 41.15 -36.67
N LEU A 2 -52.94 39.91 -36.28
CA LEU A 2 -52.30 39.53 -35.01
C LEU A 2 -50.99 38.83 -35.38
N LEU A 3 -49.86 39.49 -35.08
CA LEU A 3 -48.52 38.94 -35.28
C LEU A 3 -48.19 38.02 -34.10
N ALA A 4 -48.05 36.73 -34.36
CA ALA A 4 -47.63 35.73 -33.41
C ALA A 4 -46.11 35.81 -33.21
N THR A 5 -45.67 36.16 -32.01
CA THR A 5 -44.25 36.17 -31.61
C THR A 5 -43.83 34.78 -31.14
N CYS A 6 -42.96 34.11 -31.90
CA CYS A 6 -42.30 32.87 -31.48
C CYS A 6 -41.28 33.15 -30.39
N VAL A 7 -41.51 32.62 -29.19
CA VAL A 7 -40.50 32.56 -28.12
C VAL A 7 -39.64 31.32 -28.37
N VAL A 8 -38.40 31.51 -28.80
CA VAL A 8 -37.41 30.43 -28.95
C VAL A 8 -36.81 30.16 -27.58
N ALA A 9 -37.19 29.05 -26.96
CA ALA A 9 -36.57 28.56 -25.73
C ALA A 9 -35.22 27.92 -26.07
N LEU A 10 -34.12 28.61 -25.74
CA LEU A 10 -32.77 28.07 -25.76
C LEU A 10 -32.61 27.10 -24.57
N PHE A 11 -32.74 25.80 -24.85
CA PHE A 11 -32.34 24.75 -23.92
C PHE A 11 -30.81 24.69 -23.85
N CYS A 12 -30.23 25.27 -22.79
CA CYS A 12 -28.85 25.04 -22.42
C CYS A 12 -28.71 23.60 -21.92
N PHE A 13 -28.27 22.69 -22.78
CA PHE A 13 -27.75 21.39 -22.34
C PHE A 13 -26.43 21.65 -21.62
N ILE A 14 -26.43 21.55 -20.29
CA ILE A 14 -25.19 21.37 -19.53
C ILE A 14 -24.71 19.96 -19.89
N PRO A 15 -23.57 19.79 -20.57
CA PRO A 15 -23.02 18.45 -20.73
C PRO A 15 -22.71 17.94 -19.32
N ALA A 16 -23.44 16.92 -18.88
CA ALA A 16 -23.01 16.11 -17.76
C ALA A 16 -21.69 15.47 -18.21
N SER A 17 -20.57 16.01 -17.75
CA SER A 17 -19.27 15.36 -17.82
C SER A 17 -19.35 14.10 -16.96
N SER A 18 -19.93 13.03 -17.50
CA SER A 18 -19.70 11.69 -16.99
C SER A 18 -18.22 11.43 -17.20
N LEU A 19 -17.39 11.62 -16.18
CA LEU A 19 -16.11 10.91 -16.12
C LEU A 19 -16.49 9.44 -16.30
N ALA A 20 -16.12 8.86 -17.45
CA ALA A 20 -16.21 7.42 -17.62
C ALA A 20 -15.50 6.76 -16.44
N PRO A 21 -15.99 5.62 -15.93
CA PRO A 21 -15.24 4.87 -14.93
C PRO A 21 -13.81 4.71 -15.46
N PRO A 22 -12.79 5.06 -14.66
CA PRO A 22 -11.41 4.94 -15.12
C PRO A 22 -11.20 3.50 -15.60
N ASN A 23 -10.70 3.36 -16.83
CA ASN A 23 -10.52 2.03 -17.39
C ASN A 23 -9.45 1.31 -16.53
N CYS A 24 -9.57 0.00 -16.37
CA CYS A 24 -8.61 -0.76 -15.57
C CYS A 24 -7.16 -0.58 -16.02
N GLY A 25 -6.94 -0.30 -17.32
CA GLY A 25 -5.61 -0.05 -17.87
C GLY A 25 -4.92 1.16 -17.25
N ASP A 26 -5.67 2.23 -16.96
CA ASP A 26 -5.12 3.44 -16.33
C ASP A 26 -4.91 3.26 -14.83
N LEU A 27 -5.84 2.58 -14.15
CA LEU A 27 -5.79 2.40 -12.69
C LEU A 27 -4.69 1.43 -12.24
N VAL A 28 -4.51 0.32 -12.94
CA VAL A 28 -3.47 -0.68 -12.60
C VAL A 28 -2.18 -0.43 -13.38
N ARG A 29 -2.07 0.74 -14.02
CA ARG A 29 -0.87 1.13 -14.74
C ARG A 29 0.27 1.26 -13.72
N PRO A 30 1.42 0.63 -13.97
CA PRO A 30 2.59 0.90 -13.18
C PRO A 30 3.02 2.36 -13.30
N LEU A 31 3.59 2.92 -12.23
CA LEU A 31 4.19 4.25 -12.29
C LEU A 31 5.35 4.26 -13.31
N ASP A 32 5.57 5.39 -13.98
CA ASP A 32 6.66 5.50 -14.96
C ASP A 32 8.04 5.53 -14.27
N HIS A 33 8.09 6.16 -13.10
CA HIS A 33 9.26 6.24 -12.25
C HIS A 33 8.84 6.57 -10.81
N VAL A 34 9.59 6.04 -9.84
CA VAL A 34 9.44 6.36 -8.43
C VAL A 34 10.73 6.98 -7.94
N ASP A 35 10.63 8.19 -7.40
CA ASP A 35 11.75 8.91 -6.82
C ASP A 35 12.01 8.36 -5.41
N GLY A 36 13.18 7.74 -5.21
CA GLY A 36 13.60 7.18 -3.92
C GLY A 36 13.58 8.21 -2.78
N HIS A 37 13.83 9.50 -3.07
CA HIS A 37 13.75 10.55 -2.07
C HIS A 37 12.31 10.87 -1.63
N GLN A 38 11.32 10.65 -2.48
CA GLN A 38 9.91 10.85 -2.13
C GLN A 38 9.36 9.71 -1.26
N LEU A 39 9.95 8.52 -1.40
CA LEU A 39 9.64 7.37 -0.55
C LEU A 39 10.14 7.53 0.89
N ASP A 40 11.11 8.42 1.13
CA ASP A 40 11.73 8.59 2.44
C ASP A 40 10.70 8.81 3.56
N GLY A 41 10.94 8.11 4.67
CA GLY A 41 10.09 8.12 5.84
C GLY A 41 9.11 6.95 5.91
N ARG A 42 8.11 7.13 6.78
CA ARG A 42 7.23 6.07 7.27
C ARG A 42 5.90 6.04 6.52
N TRP A 43 5.43 4.82 6.27
CA TRP A 43 4.20 4.50 5.58
C TRP A 43 3.44 3.42 6.35
N HIS A 44 2.14 3.62 6.53
CA HIS A 44 1.24 2.73 7.24
C HIS A 44 0.38 1.97 6.25
N LEU A 45 0.24 0.65 6.44
CA LEU A 45 -0.73 -0.12 5.67
C LEU A 45 -2.13 0.31 6.07
N ILE A 46 -2.93 0.70 5.09
CA ILE A 46 -4.32 1.12 5.26
C ILE A 46 -5.27 -0.01 4.91
N ALA A 47 -4.99 -0.68 3.79
CA ALA A 47 -5.79 -1.80 3.33
C ALA A 47 -4.95 -2.77 2.49
N HIS A 48 -5.36 -4.03 2.52
CA HIS A 48 -4.76 -5.12 1.76
C HIS A 48 -5.87 -5.88 1.03
N SER A 49 -5.63 -6.25 -0.22
CA SER A 49 -6.53 -7.02 -1.06
C SER A 49 -5.82 -8.30 -1.52
N PRO A 50 -6.21 -9.48 -1.00
CA PRO A 50 -5.54 -10.74 -1.31
C PRO A 50 -6.05 -11.37 -2.59
N VAL A 51 -5.26 -12.25 -3.21
CA VAL A 51 -5.71 -13.10 -4.33
C VAL A 51 -6.74 -14.12 -3.86
N GLU A 52 -6.43 -14.85 -2.78
CA GLU A 52 -7.28 -15.90 -2.23
C GLU A 52 -8.27 -15.35 -1.18
N PRO A 53 -9.44 -15.99 -1.02
CA PRO A 53 -10.40 -15.64 0.02
C PRO A 53 -9.74 -15.66 1.40
N ASP A 54 -9.69 -14.49 1.99
CA ASP A 54 -9.13 -14.30 3.30
C ASP A 54 -10.04 -14.94 4.37
N ASN A 55 -9.71 -16.15 4.79
CA ASN A 55 -10.53 -16.93 5.72
C ASN A 55 -10.41 -16.47 7.19
N GLN A 56 -9.45 -15.60 7.52
CA GLN A 56 -9.20 -14.98 8.84
C GLN A 56 -7.90 -14.14 8.79
N SER A 57 -7.87 -13.00 8.10
CA SER A 57 -6.58 -12.30 7.85
C SER A 57 -5.83 -12.03 9.14
N ALA A 58 -4.60 -12.52 9.17
CA ALA A 58 -3.61 -12.11 10.14
C ALA A 58 -3.51 -10.59 10.25
N TYR A 59 -3.71 -9.87 9.13
CA TYR A 59 -3.79 -8.42 9.07
C TYR A 59 -4.81 -7.81 10.05
N LYS A 60 -5.97 -8.43 10.28
CA LYS A 60 -6.97 -7.96 11.27
C LYS A 60 -6.53 -8.12 12.72
N LEU A 61 -5.58 -9.03 12.98
CA LEU A 61 -5.03 -9.26 14.30
C LEU A 61 -3.85 -8.33 14.60
N MET A 62 -3.27 -7.70 13.57
CA MET A 62 -2.16 -6.76 13.74
C MET A 62 -2.66 -5.44 14.31
N ASP A 63 -1.95 -4.94 15.32
CA ASP A 63 -2.18 -3.59 15.86
C ASP A 63 -1.58 -2.53 14.93
N SER A 64 -0.50 -2.86 14.22
CA SER A 64 0.03 -1.98 13.17
C SER A 64 0.83 -2.77 12.13
N LEU A 65 0.80 -2.31 10.89
CA LEU A 65 1.68 -2.80 9.84
C LEU A 65 2.13 -1.63 9.00
N GLY A 66 3.41 -1.58 8.66
CA GLY A 66 3.96 -0.48 7.90
C GLY A 66 5.40 -0.73 7.47
N MET A 67 5.95 0.29 6.83
CA MET A 67 7.31 0.31 6.34
C MET A 67 7.91 1.69 6.53
N LYS A 68 9.23 1.74 6.67
CA LYS A 68 10.00 2.97 6.66
C LYS A 68 11.14 2.82 5.66
N PHE A 69 11.16 3.71 4.68
CA PHE A 69 12.27 3.84 3.75
C PHE A 69 13.26 4.84 4.32
N SER A 70 14.54 4.54 4.18
CA SER A 70 15.62 5.45 4.55
C SER A 70 16.83 5.25 3.64
N ASN A 71 17.69 6.27 3.60
CA ASN A 71 18.98 6.24 2.91
C ASN A 71 18.88 5.77 1.45
N ALA A 72 18.52 6.68 0.55
CA ALA A 72 18.67 6.44 -0.87
C ALA A 72 20.12 6.70 -1.32
N SER A 73 20.78 5.65 -1.80
CA SER A 73 21.98 5.81 -2.63
C SER A 73 21.60 5.58 -4.09
N ASP A 74 21.61 6.66 -4.85
CA ASP A 74 21.23 6.62 -6.26
C ASP A 74 22.42 6.26 -7.15
N ASN A 75 22.19 5.30 -8.05
CA ASN A 75 23.09 4.97 -9.14
C ASN A 75 22.31 4.91 -10.47
N HIS A 76 22.40 5.99 -11.24
CA HIS A 76 21.70 6.17 -12.52
C HIS A 76 20.18 6.04 -12.41
N ASN A 77 19.65 4.83 -12.62
CA ASN A 77 18.21 4.51 -12.69
C ASN A 77 17.76 3.63 -11.52
N THR A 78 18.69 3.32 -10.62
CA THR A 78 18.46 2.43 -9.50
C THR A 78 18.75 3.19 -8.21
N SER A 79 17.91 2.99 -7.20
CA SER A 79 18.16 3.49 -5.85
C SER A 79 18.28 2.30 -4.92
N ASN A 80 19.40 2.21 -4.19
CA ASN A 80 19.53 1.26 -3.09
C ASN A 80 18.98 1.94 -1.84
N LEU A 81 17.94 1.35 -1.24
CA LEU A 81 17.27 1.87 -0.06
C LEU A 81 17.39 0.88 1.09
N LEU A 82 17.36 1.40 2.32
CA LEU A 82 17.10 0.60 3.50
C LEU A 82 15.59 0.60 3.76
N LEU A 83 14.99 -0.59 3.76
CA LEU A 83 13.59 -0.82 4.12
C LEU A 83 13.52 -1.41 5.52
N GLU A 84 12.89 -0.68 6.44
CA GLU A 84 12.50 -1.22 7.75
C GLU A 84 11.01 -1.57 7.71
N ARG A 85 10.66 -2.86 7.81
CA ARG A 85 9.30 -3.34 8.03
C ARG A 85 8.96 -3.24 9.50
N ILE A 86 7.74 -2.80 9.78
CA ILE A 86 7.29 -2.44 11.13
C ILE A 86 5.99 -3.17 11.41
N LEU A 87 6.03 -4.08 12.37
CA LEU A 87 4.91 -4.94 12.72
C LEU A 87 4.56 -4.75 14.19
N GLY A 88 3.30 -4.44 14.46
CA GLY A 88 2.73 -4.35 15.79
C GLY A 88 1.72 -5.48 15.99
N PHE A 89 1.92 -6.28 17.03
CA PHE A 89 1.02 -7.39 17.36
C PHE A 89 1.00 -7.62 18.87
N LEU A 90 -0.22 -7.72 19.44
CA LEU A 90 -0.45 -7.87 20.88
C LEU A 90 0.31 -6.82 21.72
N GLY A 91 0.34 -5.58 21.24
CA GLY A 91 1.03 -4.47 21.89
C GLY A 91 2.57 -4.51 21.83
N THR A 92 3.16 -5.52 21.18
CA THR A 92 4.61 -5.64 20.96
C THR A 92 4.95 -5.18 19.55
N CYS A 93 6.13 -4.58 19.38
CA CYS A 93 6.61 -4.11 18.09
C CYS A 93 7.85 -4.88 17.64
N ASP A 94 7.83 -5.36 16.41
CA ASP A 94 8.99 -5.93 15.74
C ASP A 94 9.39 -5.07 14.54
N TYR A 95 10.69 -4.97 14.33
CA TYR A 95 11.31 -4.16 13.28
C TYR A 95 12.30 -5.04 12.54
N GLU A 96 12.12 -5.17 11.23
CA GLU A 96 13.00 -5.93 10.36
C GLU A 96 13.57 -5.03 9.28
N SER A 97 14.89 -4.92 9.22
CA SER A 97 15.57 -4.11 8.21
C SER A 97 16.18 -4.97 7.11
N SER A 98 15.96 -4.58 5.86
CA SER A 98 16.56 -5.22 4.69
C SER A 98 17.01 -4.18 3.66
N ASN A 99 18.04 -4.54 2.88
CA ASN A 99 18.42 -3.75 1.72
C ASN A 99 17.48 -4.10 0.57
N ILE A 100 16.99 -3.06 -0.10
CA ILE A 100 16.15 -3.19 -1.28
C ILE A 100 16.70 -2.36 -2.43
N THR A 101 16.31 -2.75 -3.63
CA THR A 101 16.65 -2.08 -4.87
C THR A 101 15.37 -1.55 -5.49
N LEU A 102 15.32 -0.25 -5.77
CA LEU A 102 14.27 0.40 -6.54
C LEU A 102 14.79 0.64 -7.96
N GLU A 103 14.22 -0.02 -8.95
CA GLU A 103 14.54 0.19 -10.37
C GLU A 103 13.28 0.62 -11.13
N GLY A 104 13.24 1.88 -11.54
CA GLY A 104 12.05 2.50 -12.14
C GLY A 104 10.88 2.53 -11.15
N ASN A 105 9.98 1.56 -11.27
CA ASN A 105 8.76 1.40 -10.49
C ASN A 105 8.65 0.02 -9.83
N ILE A 106 9.77 -0.71 -9.79
CA ILE A 106 9.85 -2.06 -9.22
C ILE A 106 10.75 -1.97 -7.99
N LEU A 107 10.21 -2.40 -6.86
CA LEU A 107 10.93 -2.62 -5.61
C LEU A 107 11.28 -4.10 -5.51
N THR A 108 12.55 -4.39 -5.25
CA THR A 108 13.06 -5.77 -5.13
C THR A 108 13.86 -5.93 -3.84
N SER A 109 13.54 -6.96 -3.06
CA SER A 109 14.34 -7.47 -1.95
C SER A 109 14.91 -8.85 -2.30
N SER A 110 15.60 -9.52 -1.37
CA SER A 110 16.09 -10.88 -1.58
C SER A 110 14.97 -11.90 -1.86
N ASN A 111 13.79 -11.70 -1.29
CA ASN A 111 12.71 -12.69 -1.27
C ASN A 111 11.39 -12.19 -1.86
N GLU A 112 11.26 -10.89 -2.12
CA GLU A 112 10.04 -10.29 -2.65
C GLU A 112 10.32 -9.30 -3.78
N SER A 113 9.31 -9.10 -4.62
CA SER A 113 9.29 -7.94 -5.52
C SER A 113 7.89 -7.37 -5.59
N ALA A 114 7.79 -6.07 -5.72
CA ALA A 114 6.53 -5.36 -5.86
C ALA A 114 6.65 -4.26 -6.90
N THR A 115 5.54 -3.98 -7.57
CA THR A 115 5.41 -2.91 -8.56
C THR A 115 4.53 -1.81 -8.01
N PHE A 116 4.96 -0.56 -8.14
CA PHE A 116 4.15 0.59 -7.77
C PHE A 116 3.08 0.85 -8.85
N PHE A 117 1.81 0.90 -8.42
CA PHE A 117 0.69 1.31 -9.27
C PHE A 117 0.34 2.77 -9.07
N HIS A 118 -0.33 3.33 -10.07
CA HIS A 118 -0.86 4.69 -10.02
C HIS A 118 -1.84 4.88 -8.85
N THR A 119 -1.83 6.08 -8.26
CA THR A 119 -2.88 6.54 -7.35
C THR A 119 -3.07 8.04 -7.47
N SER A 120 -4.30 8.52 -7.24
CA SER A 120 -4.63 9.94 -7.15
C SER A 120 -4.18 10.60 -5.84
N CYS A 121 -3.75 9.81 -4.85
CA CYS A 121 -3.32 10.27 -3.53
C CYS A 121 -1.81 10.57 -3.48
N SER A 122 -1.44 11.83 -3.21
CA SER A 122 -0.03 12.28 -3.17
C SER A 122 0.78 11.75 -2.00
N ASP A 123 0.12 11.29 -0.94
CA ASP A 123 0.74 10.72 0.25
C ASP A 123 0.31 9.27 0.49
N CYS A 124 0.02 8.55 -0.59
CA CYS A 124 -0.24 7.12 -0.61
C CYS A 124 0.68 6.38 -1.58
N LEU A 125 0.84 5.08 -1.35
CA LEU A 125 1.51 4.15 -2.26
C LEU A 125 0.62 2.94 -2.50
N ILE A 126 0.62 2.43 -3.72
CA ILE A 126 -0.04 1.18 -4.06
C ILE A 126 0.99 0.20 -4.57
N LEU A 127 1.14 -0.91 -3.85
CA LEU A 127 2.09 -1.97 -4.18
C LEU A 127 1.32 -3.21 -4.65
N HIS A 128 1.63 -3.66 -5.86
CA HIS A 128 1.21 -4.95 -6.39
C HIS A 128 2.39 -5.91 -6.33
N PHE A 129 2.30 -6.95 -5.52
CA PHE A 129 3.40 -7.88 -5.29
C PHE A 129 3.54 -8.85 -6.46
N THR A 130 4.70 -8.83 -7.12
CA THR A 130 4.98 -9.64 -8.32
C THR A 130 5.76 -10.91 -8.02
N ASN A 131 6.34 -11.04 -6.83
CA ASN A 131 7.01 -12.25 -6.35
C ASN A 131 6.98 -12.31 -4.81
N GLY A 132 7.31 -13.47 -4.25
CA GLY A 132 7.34 -13.69 -2.80
C GLY A 132 6.00 -14.21 -2.27
N ARG A 133 5.87 -14.28 -0.94
CA ARG A 133 4.67 -14.81 -0.27
C ARG A 133 3.41 -14.00 -0.57
N ALA A 134 3.56 -12.69 -0.68
CA ALA A 134 2.44 -11.80 -0.99
C ALA A 134 2.11 -11.76 -2.50
N HIS A 135 2.65 -12.64 -3.35
CA HIS A 135 2.46 -12.60 -4.81
C HIS A 135 0.98 -12.43 -5.21
N GLY A 136 0.72 -11.45 -6.07
CA GLY A 136 -0.60 -11.04 -6.55
C GLY A 136 -1.37 -10.15 -5.59
N ASN A 137 -0.97 -10.03 -4.32
CA ASN A 137 -1.66 -9.17 -3.37
C ASN A 137 -1.46 -7.69 -3.73
N LEU A 138 -2.47 -6.89 -3.41
CA LEU A 138 -2.48 -5.45 -3.62
C LEU A 138 -2.56 -4.74 -2.27
N HIS A 139 -1.63 -3.84 -1.98
CA HIS A 139 -1.56 -3.14 -0.69
C HIS A 139 -1.63 -1.63 -0.91
N LEU A 140 -2.45 -0.95 -0.11
CA LEU A 140 -2.53 0.51 -0.02
C LEU A 140 -1.81 0.97 1.25
N TYR A 141 -0.77 1.78 1.08
CA TYR A 141 -0.07 2.45 2.16
C TYR A 141 -0.35 3.96 2.14
N SER A 142 -0.27 4.62 3.30
CA SER A 142 -0.33 6.08 3.41
C SER A 142 0.58 6.60 4.53
N LYS A 143 1.02 7.86 4.42
CA LYS A 143 1.65 8.58 5.54
C LYS A 143 0.65 8.88 6.67
N ARG A 144 -0.65 8.83 6.38
CA ARG A 144 -1.76 9.04 7.32
C ARG A 144 -2.26 7.70 7.89
N ARG A 145 -3.11 7.77 8.91
CA ARG A 145 -3.78 6.59 9.49
C ARG A 145 -5.04 6.17 8.73
N GLU A 146 -5.64 7.12 8.04
CA GLU A 146 -6.87 6.97 7.28
C GLU A 146 -6.73 7.75 5.99
N VAL A 147 -7.46 7.32 4.97
CA VAL A 147 -7.51 7.97 3.66
C VAL A 147 -8.94 8.37 3.36
N GLU A 148 -9.10 9.28 2.42
CA GLU A 148 -10.39 9.70 1.92
C GLU A 148 -11.15 8.53 1.30
N LYS A 149 -12.48 8.61 1.34
CA LYS A 149 -13.36 7.58 0.77
C LYS A 149 -13.06 7.37 -0.72
N GLU A 150 -12.77 8.44 -1.44
CA GLU A 150 -12.47 8.44 -2.88
C GLU A 150 -11.21 7.61 -3.17
N VAL A 151 -10.17 7.74 -2.34
CA VAL A 151 -8.93 6.94 -2.45
C VAL A 151 -9.22 5.47 -2.18
N MET A 152 -10.07 5.17 -1.19
CA MET A 152 -10.46 3.80 -0.88
C MET A 152 -11.32 3.17 -1.99
N ASP A 153 -12.19 3.95 -2.63
CA ASP A 153 -13.02 3.48 -3.75
C ASP A 153 -12.19 3.27 -5.03
N GLU A 154 -11.16 4.10 -5.26
CA GLU A 154 -10.12 3.87 -6.28
C GLU A 154 -9.39 2.53 -6.02
N PHE A 155 -8.94 2.30 -4.79
CA PHE A 155 -8.24 1.07 -4.41
C PHE A 155 -9.10 -0.20 -4.58
N LYS A 156 -10.39 -0.14 -4.23
CA LYS A 156 -11.33 -1.24 -4.49
C LYS A 156 -11.44 -1.55 -5.99
N THR A 157 -11.51 -0.51 -6.81
CA THR A 157 -11.58 -0.69 -8.27
C THR A 157 -10.30 -1.30 -8.81
N GLN A 158 -9.13 -0.89 -8.31
CA GLN A 158 -7.85 -1.52 -8.66
C GLN A 158 -7.80 -3.00 -8.28
N ALA A 159 -8.26 -3.34 -7.07
CA ALA A 159 -8.38 -4.74 -6.61
C ALA A 159 -9.26 -5.57 -7.55
N GLU A 160 -10.41 -5.05 -7.97
CA GLU A 160 -11.28 -5.71 -8.95
C GLU A 160 -10.60 -5.88 -10.31
N CYS A 161 -9.86 -4.87 -10.78
CA CYS A 161 -9.13 -4.92 -12.04
C CYS A 161 -8.05 -6.01 -12.08
N VAL A 162 -7.37 -6.26 -10.96
CA VAL A 162 -6.42 -7.38 -10.82
C VAL A 162 -7.07 -8.70 -10.39
N LYS A 163 -8.40 -8.72 -10.23
CA LYS A 163 -9.21 -9.88 -9.81
C LYS A 163 -8.90 -10.39 -8.40
N ASN A 164 -8.47 -9.50 -7.51
CA ASN A 164 -8.30 -9.82 -6.10
C ASN A 164 -9.63 -9.79 -5.35
N GLN A 165 -9.60 -10.29 -4.13
CA GLN A 165 -10.72 -10.21 -3.19
C GLN A 165 -10.93 -8.76 -2.71
N PRO A 166 -12.14 -8.44 -2.21
CA PRO A 166 -12.40 -7.12 -1.63
C PRO A 166 -11.35 -6.73 -0.58
N PRO A 167 -10.89 -5.46 -0.58
CA PRO A 167 -9.95 -4.97 0.41
C PRO A 167 -10.38 -5.21 1.86
N VAL A 168 -9.44 -5.68 2.67
CA VAL A 168 -9.50 -5.71 4.12
C VAL A 168 -8.79 -4.48 4.66
N MET A 169 -9.50 -3.70 5.48
CA MET A 169 -8.95 -2.49 6.11
C MET A 169 -8.27 -2.82 7.44
N MET A 170 -7.16 -2.12 7.70
CA MET A 170 -6.54 -2.11 9.02
C MET A 170 -7.38 -1.28 10.01
N ASP A 171 -7.32 -1.61 11.30
CA ASP A 171 -8.02 -0.87 12.35
C ASP A 171 -7.24 0.40 12.73
N SER A 172 -7.73 1.57 12.29
CA SER A 172 -7.08 2.87 12.52
C SER A 172 -7.06 3.30 13.99
N SER A 173 -7.89 2.69 14.85
CA SER A 173 -7.96 2.96 16.28
C SER A 173 -6.81 2.33 17.07
N LYS A 174 -6.14 1.32 16.50
CA LYS A 174 -5.01 0.65 17.13
C LYS A 174 -3.80 1.58 17.24
N LYS A 175 -2.98 1.32 18.26
CA LYS A 175 -1.77 2.10 18.51
C LYS A 175 -0.68 1.65 17.53
N LEU A 176 -0.16 2.59 16.76
CA LEU A 176 0.99 2.36 15.89
C LEU A 176 2.26 2.12 16.71
N CYS A 177 3.15 1.29 16.18
CA CYS A 177 4.51 1.17 16.70
C CYS A 177 5.26 2.51 16.62
N PRO A 178 5.99 2.90 17.68
CA PRO A 178 6.78 4.13 17.69
C PRO A 178 7.95 4.06 16.69
N ASP A 179 8.65 5.18 16.49
CA ASP A 179 10.01 5.11 15.96
C ASP A 179 10.91 4.41 16.99
N GLN A 180 11.93 3.67 16.53
CA GLN A 180 12.94 3.13 17.43
C GLN A 180 13.60 4.29 18.20
N GLU A 181 13.23 4.46 19.46
CA GLU A 181 14.09 5.11 20.44
C GLU A 181 14.93 4.02 21.13
N PRO A 182 16.20 4.31 21.47
CA PRO A 182 17.05 3.32 22.11
C PRO A 182 16.63 3.17 23.58
N THR A 183 15.76 2.21 23.91
CA THR A 183 15.59 1.53 25.24
C THR A 183 14.37 0.60 25.16
N LEU A 184 14.18 -0.50 25.90
CA LEU A 184 14.85 -1.23 26.97
C LEU A 184 14.27 -2.66 26.93
N SER A 185 15.11 -3.69 26.99
CA SER A 185 14.81 -5.11 27.32
C SER A 185 13.34 -5.57 27.15
N GLU A 186 12.91 -5.81 25.92
CA GLU A 186 11.77 -6.69 25.68
C GLU A 186 12.25 -8.15 25.75
N ASP A 187 11.36 -9.04 26.17
CA ASP A 187 11.66 -10.48 26.27
C ASP A 187 11.99 -11.04 24.87
N GLU A 188 13.27 -11.31 24.62
CA GLU A 188 13.76 -11.82 23.33
C GLU A 188 13.08 -13.15 22.94
N GLU A 189 12.66 -13.95 23.92
CA GLU A 189 11.92 -15.20 23.66
C GLU A 189 10.52 -14.91 23.12
N LEU A 190 9.82 -13.91 23.68
CA LEU A 190 8.53 -13.46 23.17
C LEU A 190 8.66 -12.89 21.76
N LYS A 191 9.71 -12.11 21.47
CA LYS A 191 10.00 -11.62 20.12
C LYS A 191 10.27 -12.74 19.12
N GLN A 192 11.07 -13.73 19.52
CA GLN A 192 11.37 -14.90 18.69
C GLN A 192 10.09 -15.69 18.35
N ASN A 193 9.25 -15.96 19.35
CA ASN A 193 7.98 -16.66 19.18
C ASN A 193 6.99 -15.85 18.33
N LEU A 194 6.98 -14.52 18.52
CA LEU A 194 6.17 -13.62 17.72
C LEU A 194 6.61 -13.66 16.25
N ARG A 195 7.90 -13.55 15.97
CA ARG A 195 8.43 -13.68 14.61
C ARG A 195 8.04 -15.00 13.96
N LEU A 196 8.12 -16.10 14.71
CA LEU A 196 7.69 -17.41 14.21
C LEU A 196 6.20 -17.40 13.84
N LEU A 197 5.35 -16.84 14.71
CA LEU A 197 3.92 -16.72 14.44
C LEU A 197 3.64 -15.84 13.22
N LEU A 198 4.30 -14.69 13.11
CA LEU A 198 4.12 -13.77 11.98
C LEU A 198 4.59 -14.36 10.65
N ARG A 199 5.59 -15.24 10.67
CA ARG A 199 5.99 -16.04 9.50
C ARG A 199 4.93 -17.06 9.10
N ILE A 200 4.34 -17.77 10.06
CA ILE A 200 3.23 -18.71 9.80
C ILE A 200 2.02 -17.97 9.20
N LEU A 201 1.87 -16.70 9.54
CA LEU A 201 0.80 -15.82 9.06
C LEU A 201 1.17 -15.06 7.76
N ASP A 202 2.32 -15.36 7.15
CA ASP A 202 2.81 -14.75 5.91
C ASP A 202 3.02 -13.22 5.96
N LEU A 203 3.32 -12.66 7.13
CA LEU A 203 3.49 -11.20 7.33
C LEU A 203 4.96 -10.74 7.37
N VAL A 204 5.91 -11.65 7.51
CA VAL A 204 7.36 -11.37 7.63
C VAL A 204 8.14 -12.35 6.75
N ASP A 205 9.32 -11.95 6.26
CA ASP A 205 10.15 -12.80 5.39
C ASP A 205 10.86 -13.93 6.17
N GLU A 206 11.31 -14.95 5.44
CA GLU A 206 12.19 -15.98 5.98
C GLU A 206 13.59 -15.38 6.04
N ALA A 207 14.27 -15.59 7.16
CA ALA A 207 15.68 -15.25 7.22
C ALA A 207 16.40 -16.05 6.13
N PRO A 208 17.34 -15.46 5.37
CA PRO A 208 18.16 -16.24 4.46
C PRO A 208 18.87 -17.31 5.29
N ASP A 209 18.73 -18.57 4.85
CA ASP A 209 19.52 -19.67 5.41
C ASP A 209 21.00 -19.29 5.29
N ALA A 210 21.68 -19.25 6.44
CA ALA A 210 23.10 -18.92 6.57
C ALA A 210 24.00 -20.01 5.99
#